data_AF-G9MGW9-F1
#
_entry.id   AF-G9MGW9-F1
#
_cell.length_a   1.000
_cell.length_b   1.000
_cell.length_c   1.000
_cell.angle_alpha   90.00
_cell.angle_beta   90.00
_cell.angle_gamma   90.00
#
_symmetry.space_group_name_H-M   'P 1'
#
loop_
_entity.id
_entity.type
_entity.pdbx_description
1 polymer ?
#
loop_
_entity_poly.entity_id
_entity_poly.type
_entity_poly.pdbx_seq_one_letter_code
_entity_poly.pdbx_strand_id
1 'polypeptide(L)'
;QHAEGPFGFLNPTRAHFDHSGLASGPASDETATPQESGDDAETRHEPPKQASGSNVPAKNVRFLWRSRDNRKGRHPLLVQEPLPGEEARFLTPRRTSHPREILKTVIKTFTHYPIWDISWLVAFIFTWGSVVWVINGFFVWLPVVAPSTEFDGEIYYGGGITAFIGAIIFFETGSILLIFEAINANRSGCFGWAVEQLVDKGRSGKPRLRVVASRHHCHHHHQNRRNFHWQWFPSWHDLRIHYIHELGFLAGSAQLFGATVFGVSGFTALPGINNHLTPQWRLNAAYWIPQVIGGSGFIVSSSLYMLETQQKWWKPAPHLLGWHIAFWNLVGAFGFTLCGALGMAYNNSGAQYQAGLATF
;
A
#
# COMPACT_ATOMS: atom_id res chain seq x y z
N GLN A 1 25.50 2.00 -7.96
CA GLN A 1 24.06 2.14 -7.62
C GLN A 1 23.33 2.50 -8.90
N HIS A 2 22.11 2.01 -9.12
CA HIS A 2 21.32 2.30 -10.33
C HIS A 2 19.87 2.60 -9.93
N ALA A 3 19.31 3.72 -10.40
CA ALA A 3 17.94 4.14 -10.15
C ALA A 3 17.11 4.04 -11.42
N GLU A 4 15.91 3.49 -11.32
CA GLU A 4 14.99 3.24 -12.43
C GLU A 4 13.60 3.79 -12.11
N GLY A 5 12.88 4.27 -13.12
CA GLY A 5 11.50 4.73 -13.01
C GLY A 5 10.74 4.54 -14.32
N PRO A 6 9.39 4.56 -14.27
CA PRO A 6 8.56 4.38 -15.46
C PRO A 6 8.67 5.56 -16.43
N PHE A 7 8.96 6.77 -15.93
CA PHE A 7 9.11 8.00 -16.69
C PHE A 7 10.32 8.80 -16.19
N GLY A 8 11.03 9.49 -17.08
CA GLY A 8 12.25 10.23 -16.74
C GLY A 8 12.02 11.60 -16.07
N PHE A 9 10.81 12.15 -16.15
CA PHE A 9 10.46 13.42 -15.49
C PHE A 9 9.84 13.24 -14.09
N LEU A 10 9.60 11.99 -13.68
CA LEU A 10 9.12 11.63 -12.34
C LEU A 10 10.26 11.07 -11.49
N ASN A 11 10.06 11.06 -10.18
CA ASN A 11 11.05 10.48 -9.29
C ASN A 11 11.23 8.97 -9.57
N PRO A 12 12.47 8.46 -9.47
CA PRO A 12 12.73 7.04 -9.69
C PRO A 12 11.94 6.20 -8.68
N THR A 13 11.22 5.19 -9.15
CA THR A 13 10.41 4.32 -8.29
C THR A 13 11.22 3.17 -7.71
N ARG A 14 12.44 2.94 -8.21
CA ARG A 14 13.31 1.82 -7.81
C ARG A 14 14.77 2.26 -7.76
N ALA A 15 15.50 1.71 -6.79
CA ALA A 15 16.95 1.83 -6.74
C ALA A 15 17.60 0.52 -6.31
N HIS A 16 18.71 0.19 -6.96
CA HIS A 16 19.52 -0.99 -6.70
C HIS A 16 20.82 -0.58 -6.02
N PHE A 17 21.01 -1.08 -4.79
CA PHE A 17 22.22 -0.87 -4.01
C PHE A 17 23.00 -2.18 -3.98
N ASP A 18 24.20 -2.13 -4.55
CA ASP A 18 25.17 -3.23 -4.48
C ASP A 18 26.12 -2.95 -3.33
N HIS A 19 26.04 -3.78 -2.30
CA HIS A 19 26.89 -3.71 -1.11
C HIS A 19 27.86 -4.89 -1.03
N SER A 20 28.08 -5.59 -2.14
CA SER A 20 29.09 -6.66 -2.24
C SER A 20 30.51 -6.22 -1.87
N GLY A 21 30.82 -4.92 -1.93
CA GLY A 21 32.11 -4.32 -1.53
C GLY A 21 32.28 -3.99 -0.03
N LEU A 22 31.24 -4.10 0.81
CA LEU A 22 31.38 -3.92 2.26
C LEU A 22 32.11 -5.07 2.95
N ALA A 23 32.32 -6.19 2.23
CA ALA A 23 33.11 -7.32 2.70
C ALA A 23 34.61 -7.24 2.31
N SER A 24 35.04 -6.16 1.65
CA SER A 24 36.40 -6.01 1.11
C SER A 24 37.20 -4.83 1.68
N GLY A 25 36.85 -4.33 2.87
CA GLY A 25 37.75 -3.43 3.61
C GLY A 25 38.82 -4.25 4.34
N PRO A 26 40.13 -4.01 4.12
CA PRO A 26 41.13 -4.55 5.04
C PRO A 26 40.84 -4.02 6.43
N ALA A 27 40.99 -4.87 7.44
CA ALA A 27 41.02 -4.42 8.83
C ALA A 27 42.15 -3.39 8.96
N SER A 28 41.79 -2.11 8.97
CA SER A 28 42.71 -1.06 9.39
C SER A 28 42.82 -1.18 10.91
N ASP A 29 43.94 -1.74 11.35
CA ASP A 29 44.51 -1.53 12.68
C ASP A 29 44.73 -0.03 12.88
N GLU A 30 43.69 0.70 13.29
CA GLU A 30 43.85 1.98 13.97
C GLU A 30 42.92 2.01 15.17
N THR A 31 43.52 1.63 16.30
CA THR A 31 43.03 1.82 17.66
C THR A 31 42.82 3.32 17.90
N ALA A 32 41.62 3.82 17.61
CA ALA A 32 41.19 5.13 18.07
C ALA A 32 40.21 4.94 19.23
N THR A 33 40.73 4.98 20.45
CA THR A 33 39.98 5.15 21.69
C THR A 33 39.19 6.46 21.67
N PRO A 34 37.86 6.45 21.88
CA PRO A 34 37.15 7.59 22.44
C PRO A 34 37.23 7.47 23.96
N GLN A 35 38.00 8.37 24.58
CA GLN A 35 37.82 8.71 25.98
C GLN A 35 36.42 9.31 26.14
N GLU A 36 35.51 8.59 26.80
CA GLU A 36 34.40 9.24 27.50
C GLU A 36 34.30 8.69 28.92
N SER A 37 34.22 9.66 29.83
CA SER A 37 34.11 9.54 31.28
C SER A 37 32.81 8.86 31.69
N GLY A 38 32.83 8.23 32.85
CA GLY A 38 31.76 7.39 33.40
C GLY A 38 30.44 8.10 33.66
N ASP A 39 29.34 7.34 33.56
CA ASP A 39 28.67 6.75 34.72
C ASP A 39 27.56 5.78 34.27
N ASP A 40 27.51 4.63 34.96
CA ASP A 40 26.34 3.81 35.29
C ASP A 40 25.41 3.24 34.21
N ALA A 41 25.60 1.94 33.92
CA ALA A 41 24.70 0.84 34.35
C ALA A 41 24.69 -0.31 33.32
N GLU A 42 25.21 -1.47 33.75
CA GLU A 42 25.17 -2.75 33.04
C GLU A 42 23.76 -3.08 32.53
N THR A 43 23.57 -3.04 31.22
CA THR A 43 22.56 -3.88 30.55
C THR A 43 23.28 -4.81 29.60
N ARG A 44 23.55 -6.03 30.08
CA ARG A 44 23.97 -7.15 29.24
C ARG A 44 22.88 -7.39 28.20
N HIS A 45 23.11 -6.96 26.97
CA HIS A 45 22.31 -7.36 25.82
C HIS A 45 22.58 -8.85 25.54
N GLU A 46 21.78 -9.73 26.14
CA GLU A 46 21.62 -11.08 25.61
C GLU A 46 21.04 -10.96 24.18
N PRO A 47 21.63 -11.63 23.18
CA PRO A 47 21.06 -11.66 21.85
C PRO A 47 19.71 -12.39 21.89
N PRO A 48 18.67 -11.92 21.16
CA PRO A 48 17.36 -12.52 21.21
C PRO A 48 17.40 -13.97 20.71
N LYS A 49 17.23 -14.91 21.66
CA LYS A 49 17.03 -16.35 21.43
C LYS A 49 15.68 -16.61 20.73
N GLN A 50 15.54 -16.32 19.42
CA GLN A 50 14.38 -16.82 18.66
C GLN A 50 14.48 -16.84 17.12
N ALA A 51 15.68 -16.78 16.52
CA ALA A 51 15.83 -16.79 15.06
C ALA A 51 16.86 -17.81 14.54
N SER A 52 17.10 -18.90 15.27
CA SER A 52 18.11 -19.91 14.91
C SER A 52 17.63 -20.94 13.87
N GLY A 53 16.32 -21.17 13.71
CA GLY A 53 15.79 -22.26 12.87
C GLY A 53 15.33 -21.89 11.44
N SER A 54 15.47 -20.64 10.99
CA SER A 54 14.84 -20.16 9.74
C SER A 54 15.77 -19.52 8.71
N ASN A 55 17.07 -19.45 8.94
CA ASN A 55 17.96 -18.78 7.99
C ASN A 55 18.37 -19.74 6.87
N VAL A 56 18.45 -19.21 5.65
CA VAL A 56 18.83 -19.93 4.43
C VAL A 56 20.16 -19.39 3.92
N PRO A 57 21.09 -20.27 3.49
CA PRO A 57 22.37 -19.84 2.90
C PRO A 57 22.17 -19.09 1.57
N ALA A 58 22.96 -18.04 1.38
CA ALA A 58 22.95 -17.18 0.21
C ALA A 58 24.39 -16.87 -0.26
N LYS A 59 24.56 -16.80 -1.58
CA LYS A 59 25.84 -16.44 -2.21
C LYS A 59 26.06 -14.93 -2.18
N ASN A 60 25.03 -14.18 -2.57
CA ASN A 60 25.09 -12.72 -2.67
C ASN A 60 23.74 -12.12 -2.25
N VAL A 61 23.81 -10.92 -1.68
CA VAL A 61 22.64 -10.16 -1.21
C VAL A 61 22.76 -8.75 -1.77
N ARG A 62 21.73 -8.31 -2.51
CA ARG A 62 21.58 -6.91 -2.95
C ARG A 62 20.36 -6.29 -2.31
N PHE A 63 20.43 -4.99 -2.06
CA PHE A 63 19.32 -4.25 -1.49
C PHE A 63 18.50 -3.62 -2.62
N LEU A 64 17.20 -3.83 -2.57
CA LEU A 64 16.26 -3.23 -3.50
C LEU A 64 15.44 -2.20 -2.75
N TRP A 65 15.51 -0.96 -3.19
CA TRP A 65 14.61 0.09 -2.73
C TRP A 65 13.49 0.26 -3.77
N ARG A 66 12.25 0.41 -3.29
CA ARG A 66 11.11 0.80 -4.12
C ARG A 66 10.29 1.85 -3.39
N SER A 67 9.79 2.86 -4.10
CA SER A 67 9.03 3.97 -3.48
C SER A 67 7.83 3.46 -2.66
N ARG A 68 7.01 2.57 -3.23
CA ARG A 68 5.88 1.95 -2.51
C ARG A 68 6.29 1.14 -1.28
N ASP A 69 7.36 0.35 -1.40
CA ASP A 69 7.82 -0.51 -0.30
C ASP A 69 8.35 0.36 0.84
N ASN A 70 9.11 1.42 0.52
CA ASN A 70 9.59 2.42 1.47
C ASN A 70 8.44 3.14 2.18
N ARG A 71 7.41 3.57 1.45
CA ARG A 71 6.20 4.20 2.02
C ARG A 71 5.49 3.28 3.03
N LYS A 72 5.59 1.96 2.85
CA LYS A 72 5.01 0.94 3.74
C LYS A 72 6.01 0.34 4.73
N GLY A 73 7.21 0.91 4.86
CA GLY A 73 8.28 0.44 5.75
C GLY A 73 8.85 -0.94 5.41
N ARG A 74 8.74 -1.37 4.15
CA ARG A 74 9.21 -2.66 3.63
C ARG A 74 10.55 -2.49 2.93
N HIS A 75 11.46 -3.43 3.19
CA HIS A 75 12.83 -3.37 2.68
C HIS A 75 13.17 -4.70 1.98
N PRO A 76 12.90 -4.84 0.68
CA PRO A 76 13.12 -6.11 -0.02
C PRO A 76 14.62 -6.41 -0.23
N LEU A 77 14.98 -7.68 -0.03
CA LEU A 77 16.30 -8.23 -0.34
C LEU A 77 16.25 -9.01 -1.65
N LEU A 78 17.23 -8.80 -2.52
CA LEU A 78 17.50 -9.66 -3.66
C LEU A 78 18.57 -10.66 -3.25
N VAL A 79 18.17 -11.93 -3.13
CA VAL A 79 19.01 -13.01 -2.63
C VAL A 79 19.35 -13.95 -3.77
N GLN A 80 20.64 -14.20 -3.98
CA GLN A 80 21.13 -15.21 -4.91
C GLN A 80 21.44 -16.51 -4.15
N GLU A 81 20.76 -17.60 -4.53
CA GLU A 81 21.02 -18.92 -3.97
C GLU A 81 22.39 -19.46 -4.44
N PRO A 82 23.13 -20.16 -3.57
CA PRO A 82 24.38 -20.81 -3.96
C PRO A 82 24.11 -22.03 -4.83
N LEU A 83 24.90 -22.23 -5.89
CA LEU A 83 24.89 -23.48 -6.66
C LEU A 83 25.57 -24.61 -5.85
N PRO A 84 25.29 -25.89 -6.14
CA PRO A 84 25.96 -27.02 -5.48
C PRO A 84 27.49 -26.89 -5.59
N GLY A 85 28.17 -26.80 -4.45
CA GLY A 85 29.63 -26.63 -4.38
C GLY A 85 30.13 -25.18 -4.24
N GLU A 86 29.24 -24.17 -4.31
CA GLU A 86 29.63 -22.77 -4.09
C GLU A 86 29.59 -22.36 -2.61
N GLU A 87 30.53 -21.51 -2.19
CA GLU A 87 30.55 -20.97 -0.83
C GLU A 87 29.36 -20.02 -0.59
N ALA A 88 28.53 -20.36 0.40
CA ALA A 88 27.51 -19.47 0.93
C ALA A 88 28.12 -18.49 1.94
N ARG A 89 28.32 -17.23 1.50
CA ARG A 89 28.90 -16.15 2.32
C ARG A 89 27.89 -15.51 3.26
N PHE A 90 26.60 -15.57 2.92
CA PHE A 90 25.53 -14.90 3.65
C PHE A 90 24.51 -15.90 4.21
N LEU A 91 23.90 -15.56 5.35
CA LEU A 91 22.69 -16.20 5.88
C LEU A 91 21.55 -15.18 5.84
N THR A 92 20.50 -15.48 5.08
CA THR A 92 19.33 -14.61 4.91
C THR A 92 18.07 -15.23 5.51
N PRO A 93 17.07 -14.44 5.91
CA PRO A 93 15.76 -14.97 6.31
C PRO A 93 15.08 -15.77 5.19
N ARG A 94 14.09 -16.62 5.54
CA ARG A 94 13.28 -17.34 4.54
C ARG A 94 12.59 -16.36 3.59
N ARG A 95 12.37 -16.83 2.36
CA ARG A 95 11.54 -16.12 1.38
C ARG A 95 10.13 -15.91 1.93
N THR A 96 9.60 -14.70 1.76
CA THR A 96 8.24 -14.33 2.18
C THR A 96 7.15 -15.13 1.44
N SER A 97 7.46 -15.67 0.27
CA SER A 97 6.58 -16.57 -0.49
C SER A 97 6.54 -18.01 0.05
N HIS A 98 7.33 -18.34 1.07
CA HIS A 98 7.30 -19.66 1.66
C HIS A 98 5.96 -19.90 2.40
N PRO A 99 5.28 -21.05 2.23
CA PRO A 99 3.94 -21.29 2.79
C PRO A 99 3.82 -21.00 4.28
N ARG A 100 4.84 -21.32 5.08
CA ARG A 100 4.90 -21.00 6.52
C ARG A 100 4.90 -19.50 6.81
N GLU A 101 5.60 -18.68 6.03
CA GLU A 101 5.62 -17.23 6.21
C GLU A 101 4.31 -16.59 5.71
N ILE A 102 3.72 -17.15 4.64
CA ILE A 102 2.38 -16.77 4.19
C ILE A 102 1.36 -17.04 5.30
N LEU A 103 1.32 -18.27 5.82
CA LEU A 103 0.40 -18.65 6.90
C LEU A 103 0.58 -17.78 8.14
N LYS A 104 1.83 -17.52 8.54
CA LYS A 104 2.15 -16.62 9.66
C LYS A 104 1.64 -15.20 9.40
N THR A 105 1.73 -14.72 8.16
CA THR A 105 1.20 -13.40 7.77
C THR A 105 -0.32 -13.38 7.83
N VAL A 106 -0.99 -14.42 7.32
CA VAL A 106 -2.45 -14.57 7.37
C VAL A 106 -2.95 -14.58 8.81
N ILE A 107 -2.34 -15.39 9.69
CA ILE A 107 -2.70 -15.43 11.12
C ILE A 107 -2.53 -14.04 11.73
N LYS A 108 -1.40 -13.36 11.46
CA LYS A 108 -1.17 -12.01 11.96
C LYS A 108 -2.21 -10.99 11.51
N THR A 109 -2.74 -11.11 10.29
CA THR A 109 -3.83 -10.24 9.80
C THR A 109 -5.07 -10.33 10.67
N PHE A 110 -5.35 -11.49 11.27
CA PHE A 110 -6.50 -11.71 12.16
C PHE A 110 -6.19 -11.58 13.66
N THR A 111 -4.92 -11.56 14.06
CA THR A 111 -4.53 -11.52 15.48
C THR A 111 -3.87 -10.21 15.92
N HIS A 112 -3.43 -9.36 14.99
CA HIS A 112 -2.68 -8.16 15.31
C HIS A 112 -3.26 -6.93 14.57
N TYR A 113 -3.68 -5.95 15.35
CA TYR A 113 -4.37 -4.74 14.88
C TYR A 113 -3.54 -3.49 15.22
N PRO A 114 -2.50 -3.17 14.43
CA PRO A 114 -1.66 -1.99 14.66
C PRO A 114 -2.39 -0.72 14.21
N ILE A 115 -3.32 -0.24 15.03
CA ILE A 115 -4.13 0.97 14.74
C ILE A 115 -3.30 2.26 14.60
N TRP A 116 -2.02 2.24 14.99
CA TRP A 116 -1.08 3.36 14.79
C TRP A 116 -0.42 3.34 13.40
N ASP A 117 -0.52 2.24 12.67
CA ASP A 117 0.07 2.09 11.34
C ASP A 117 -0.91 2.62 10.27
N ILE A 118 -0.53 3.73 9.63
CA ILE A 118 -1.34 4.35 8.57
C ILE A 118 -1.58 3.37 7.41
N SER A 119 -0.58 2.59 6.99
CA SER A 119 -0.76 1.61 5.91
C SER A 119 -1.73 0.51 6.28
N TRP A 120 -1.76 0.13 7.56
CA TRP A 120 -2.75 -0.82 8.08
C TRP A 120 -4.14 -0.21 8.09
N LEU A 121 -4.30 1.03 8.57
CA LEU A 121 -5.59 1.74 8.56
C LEU A 121 -6.13 1.93 7.14
N VAL A 122 -5.29 2.33 6.19
CA VAL A 122 -5.63 2.41 4.76
C VAL A 122 -6.15 1.05 4.28
N ALA A 123 -5.39 -0.02 4.49
CA ALA A 123 -5.80 -1.35 4.06
C ALA A 123 -7.14 -1.78 4.71
N PHE A 124 -7.32 -1.49 6.00
CA PHE A 124 -8.53 -1.82 6.74
C PHE A 124 -9.77 -1.09 6.19
N ILE A 125 -9.67 0.23 6.01
CA ILE A 125 -10.77 1.06 5.52
C ILE A 125 -11.16 0.66 4.09
N PHE A 126 -10.21 0.50 3.18
CA PHE A 126 -10.54 0.09 1.81
C PHE A 126 -11.12 -1.32 1.74
N THR A 127 -10.66 -2.26 2.57
CA THR A 127 -11.21 -3.63 2.60
C THR A 127 -12.67 -3.63 3.06
N TRP A 128 -12.98 -2.94 4.16
CA TRP A 128 -14.36 -2.82 4.63
C TRP A 128 -15.24 -1.99 3.68
N GLY A 129 -14.68 -0.96 3.05
CA GLY A 129 -15.34 -0.22 1.99
C GLY A 129 -15.76 -1.13 0.83
N SER A 130 -14.87 -2.00 0.35
CA SER A 130 -15.20 -2.99 -0.69
C SER A 130 -16.31 -3.95 -0.25
N VAL A 131 -16.33 -4.37 1.02
CA VAL A 131 -17.43 -5.22 1.55
C VAL A 131 -18.76 -4.47 1.50
N VAL A 132 -18.78 -3.18 1.89
CA VAL A 132 -19.99 -2.35 1.81
C VAL A 132 -20.46 -2.17 0.37
N TRP A 133 -19.54 -1.98 -0.58
CA TRP A 133 -19.90 -1.87 -2.01
C TRP A 133 -20.42 -3.17 -2.61
N VAL A 134 -19.90 -4.33 -2.19
CA VAL A 134 -20.47 -5.62 -2.57
C VAL A 134 -21.90 -5.75 -2.04
N ILE A 135 -22.14 -5.38 -0.78
CA ILE A 135 -23.49 -5.38 -0.19
C ILE A 135 -24.41 -4.39 -0.92
N ASN A 136 -23.92 -3.20 -1.26
CA ASN A 136 -24.65 -2.22 -2.03
C ASN A 136 -25.06 -2.77 -3.42
N GLY A 137 -24.12 -3.42 -4.10
CA GLY A 137 -24.39 -4.11 -5.37
C GLY A 137 -25.51 -5.12 -5.25
N PHE A 138 -25.59 -5.89 -4.16
CA PHE A 138 -26.72 -6.79 -3.92
C PHE A 138 -28.05 -6.03 -3.78
N PHE A 139 -28.10 -4.95 -2.98
CA PHE A 139 -29.33 -4.17 -2.80
C PHE A 139 -29.82 -3.47 -4.08
N VAL A 140 -28.91 -3.14 -5.00
CA VAL A 140 -29.27 -2.44 -6.25
C VAL A 140 -29.55 -3.43 -7.39
N TRP A 141 -28.81 -4.54 -7.47
CA TRP A 141 -28.91 -5.47 -8.59
C TRP A 141 -29.88 -6.62 -8.36
N LEU A 142 -29.98 -7.16 -7.14
CA LEU A 142 -30.83 -8.32 -6.85
C LEU A 142 -32.31 -8.06 -7.18
N PRO A 143 -32.91 -6.90 -6.86
CA PRO A 143 -34.29 -6.59 -7.22
C PRO A 143 -34.53 -6.57 -8.75
N VAL A 144 -33.50 -6.23 -9.54
CA VAL A 144 -33.59 -6.18 -11.01
C VAL A 144 -33.65 -7.58 -11.62
N VAL A 145 -32.97 -8.56 -11.02
CA VAL A 145 -32.92 -9.94 -11.52
C VAL A 145 -34.03 -10.81 -10.95
N ALA A 146 -34.33 -10.64 -9.67
CA ALA A 146 -35.34 -11.40 -8.96
C ALA A 146 -36.29 -10.45 -8.22
N PRO A 147 -37.26 -9.83 -8.94
CA PRO A 147 -38.23 -8.91 -8.32
C PRO A 147 -39.07 -9.56 -7.21
N SER A 148 -39.18 -10.89 -7.21
CA SER A 148 -39.88 -11.65 -6.15
C SER A 148 -39.15 -11.68 -4.80
N THR A 149 -37.89 -11.25 -4.77
CA THR A 149 -37.07 -11.17 -3.54
C THR A 149 -37.02 -9.76 -2.95
N GLU A 150 -37.60 -8.77 -3.64
CA GLU A 150 -37.57 -7.37 -3.22
C GLU A 150 -38.40 -7.16 -1.94
N PHE A 151 -37.81 -6.46 -0.96
CA PHE A 151 -38.53 -5.96 0.21
C PHE A 151 -38.78 -4.45 0.12
N ASP A 152 -39.82 -3.99 0.81
CA ASP A 152 -40.24 -2.58 0.77
C ASP A 152 -39.09 -1.63 1.15
N GLY A 153 -38.61 -0.86 0.17
CA GLY A 153 -37.56 0.12 0.34
C GLY A 153 -36.13 -0.43 0.29
N GLU A 154 -35.92 -1.65 -0.21
CA GLU A 154 -34.60 -2.27 -0.39
C GLU A 154 -33.61 -1.38 -1.16
N ILE A 155 -33.99 -0.94 -2.36
CA ILE A 155 -33.13 -0.09 -3.20
C ILE A 155 -32.96 1.30 -2.57
N TYR A 156 -34.05 1.84 -2.02
CA TYR A 156 -34.10 3.21 -1.54
C TYR A 156 -33.35 3.44 -0.21
N TYR A 157 -33.60 2.59 0.79
CA TYR A 157 -32.90 2.64 2.07
C TYR A 157 -31.61 1.83 2.04
N GLY A 158 -31.66 0.58 1.60
CA GLY A 158 -30.49 -0.31 1.56
C GLY A 158 -29.42 0.22 0.61
N GLY A 159 -29.79 0.49 -0.65
CA GLY A 159 -28.88 1.08 -1.63
C GLY A 159 -28.39 2.47 -1.23
N GLY A 160 -29.28 3.38 -0.88
CA GLY A 160 -28.91 4.76 -0.51
C GLY A 160 -27.99 4.87 0.71
N ILE A 161 -28.30 4.15 1.80
CA ILE A 161 -27.51 4.20 3.04
C ILE A 161 -26.15 3.53 2.85
N THR A 162 -26.10 2.37 2.19
CA THR A 162 -24.80 1.69 1.96
C THR A 162 -23.92 2.46 0.99
N ALA A 163 -24.48 3.12 -0.03
CA ALA A 163 -23.73 4.01 -0.90
C ALA A 163 -23.14 5.21 -0.13
N PHE A 164 -23.94 5.83 0.75
CA PHE A 164 -23.46 6.91 1.62
C PHE A 164 -22.31 6.45 2.52
N ILE A 165 -22.45 5.31 3.20
CA ILE A 165 -21.42 4.74 4.06
C ILE A 165 -20.15 4.43 3.24
N GLY A 166 -20.29 3.78 2.09
CA GLY A 166 -19.17 3.45 1.20
C GLY A 166 -18.42 4.69 0.71
N ALA A 167 -19.15 5.71 0.24
CA ALA A 167 -18.58 6.93 -0.31
C ALA A 167 -17.94 7.83 0.76
N ILE A 168 -18.68 8.14 1.82
CA ILE A 168 -18.26 9.16 2.80
C ILE A 168 -17.40 8.56 3.89
N ILE A 169 -17.81 7.44 4.48
CA ILE A 169 -17.09 6.88 5.63
C ILE A 169 -15.84 6.16 5.13
N PHE A 170 -15.94 5.36 4.07
CA PHE A 170 -14.81 4.55 3.62
C PHE A 170 -13.94 5.22 2.55
N PHE A 171 -14.51 5.73 1.45
CA PHE A 171 -13.69 6.31 0.38
C PHE A 171 -13.07 7.66 0.77
N GLU A 172 -13.81 8.61 1.35
CA GLU A 172 -13.24 9.90 1.75
C GLU A 172 -12.15 9.72 2.83
N THR A 173 -12.49 9.03 3.93
CA THR A 173 -11.53 8.77 5.02
C THR A 173 -10.32 7.99 4.53
N GLY A 174 -10.53 6.95 3.71
CA GLY A 174 -9.44 6.16 3.13
C GLY A 174 -8.51 6.99 2.25
N SER A 175 -9.07 7.94 1.50
CA SER A 175 -8.31 8.84 0.63
C SER A 175 -7.49 9.86 1.41
N ILE A 176 -8.05 10.41 2.50
CA ILE A 176 -7.31 11.28 3.42
C ILE A 176 -6.12 10.51 4.03
N LEU A 177 -6.35 9.27 4.45
CA LEU A 177 -5.27 8.43 4.99
C LEU A 177 -4.18 8.11 3.95
N LEU A 178 -4.52 7.95 2.67
CA LEU A 178 -3.52 7.77 1.59
C LEU A 178 -2.62 8.99 1.44
N ILE A 179 -3.18 10.20 1.54
CA ILE A 179 -2.40 11.44 1.54
C ILE A 179 -1.48 11.49 2.76
N PHE A 180 -1.98 11.15 3.95
CA PHE A 180 -1.13 11.09 5.14
C PHE A 180 -0.05 10.01 5.04
N GLU A 181 -0.34 8.85 4.45
CA GLU A 181 0.64 7.80 4.17
C GLU A 181 1.76 8.33 3.26
N ALA A 182 1.41 9.11 2.23
CA ALA A 182 2.37 9.69 1.30
C ALA A 182 3.24 10.79 1.95
N ILE A 183 2.65 11.66 2.76
CA ILE A 183 3.37 12.77 3.42
C ILE A 183 4.28 12.26 4.55
N ASN A 184 3.84 11.22 5.28
CA ASN A 184 4.58 10.65 6.40
C ASN A 184 5.52 9.51 5.99
N ALA A 185 5.73 9.28 4.70
CA ALA A 185 6.77 8.38 4.22
C ALA A 185 8.14 8.97 4.62
N ASN A 186 8.77 8.39 5.65
CA ASN A 186 10.02 8.89 6.20
C ASN A 186 11.09 9.12 5.11
N ARG A 187 11.76 10.28 5.18
CA ARG A 187 12.58 10.85 4.09
C ARG A 187 14.02 10.34 4.06
N SER A 188 14.51 9.76 5.15
CA SER A 188 15.81 9.08 5.18
C SER A 188 15.65 7.64 4.72
N GLY A 189 16.38 7.26 3.67
CA GLY A 189 16.39 5.89 3.12
C GLY A 189 16.82 4.89 4.17
N CYS A 190 15.87 4.39 4.96
CA CYS A 190 16.12 3.27 5.85
C CYS A 190 16.37 2.04 4.98
N PHE A 191 17.46 1.33 5.23
CA PHE A 191 17.74 0.07 4.54
C PHE A 191 17.06 -1.12 5.23
N GLY A 192 16.59 -0.96 6.48
CA GLY A 192 15.80 -1.97 7.22
C GLY A 192 16.56 -3.23 7.64
N TRP A 193 17.85 -3.33 7.31
CA TRP A 193 18.69 -4.50 7.52
C TRP A 193 20.01 -4.09 8.17
N ALA A 194 20.53 -4.96 9.04
CA ALA A 194 21.86 -4.93 9.61
C ALA A 194 22.59 -6.23 9.23
N VAL A 195 23.91 -6.18 9.13
CA VAL A 195 24.75 -7.35 8.87
C VAL A 195 25.53 -7.67 10.13
N GLU A 196 25.33 -8.87 10.67
CA GLU A 196 26.06 -9.39 11.82
C GLU A 196 27.13 -10.38 11.33
N GLN A 197 28.36 -10.25 11.82
CA GLN A 197 29.42 -11.22 11.52
C GLN A 197 29.33 -12.41 12.48
N LEU A 198 29.15 -13.61 11.94
CA LEU A 198 29.22 -14.84 12.71
C LEU A 198 30.66 -15.36 12.68
N VAL A 199 31.29 -15.37 13.86
CA VAL A 199 32.60 -16.00 14.05
C VAL A 199 32.37 -17.47 14.41
N ASP A 200 32.59 -18.38 13.47
CA ASP A 200 32.58 -19.81 13.73
C ASP A 200 33.85 -20.20 14.53
N LYS A 201 33.69 -20.64 15.78
CA LYS A 201 34.80 -21.07 16.67
C LYS A 201 35.40 -22.45 16.31
N GLY A 202 35.29 -22.91 15.07
CA GLY A 202 35.74 -24.24 14.66
C GLY A 202 36.34 -24.28 13.26
N ARG A 203 37.67 -24.49 13.19
CA ARG A 203 38.50 -24.87 12.02
C ARG A 203 38.24 -24.11 10.71
N SER A 204 39.09 -23.12 10.44
CA SER A 204 39.44 -22.60 9.10
C SER A 204 38.27 -22.15 8.20
N GLY A 205 37.15 -21.72 8.78
CA GLY A 205 36.03 -21.16 8.04
C GLY A 205 36.17 -19.64 7.89
N LYS A 206 36.02 -19.13 6.66
CA LYS A 206 35.82 -17.69 6.41
C LYS A 206 34.61 -17.20 7.22
N PRO A 207 34.62 -15.97 7.75
CA PRO A 207 33.49 -15.45 8.52
C PRO A 207 32.22 -15.43 7.66
N ARG A 208 31.11 -15.96 8.20
CA ARG A 208 29.79 -15.90 7.56
C ARG A 208 29.06 -14.65 8.02
N LEU A 209 28.41 -13.97 7.10
CA LEU A 209 27.66 -12.74 7.39
C LEU A 209 26.17 -13.08 7.50
N ARG A 210 25.53 -12.72 8.61
CA ARG A 210 24.11 -12.90 8.82
C ARG A 210 23.38 -11.58 8.57
N VAL A 211 22.37 -11.62 7.70
CA VAL A 211 21.50 -10.46 7.45
C VAL A 211 20.31 -10.51 8.39
N VAL A 212 20.20 -9.50 9.27
CA VAL A 212 19.17 -9.39 10.31
C VAL A 212 18.38 -8.10 10.14
N ALA A 213 17.09 -8.10 10.46
CA ALA A 213 16.28 -6.89 10.37
C ALA A 213 16.75 -5.84 11.40
N SER A 214 17.13 -4.64 10.95
CA SER A 214 17.52 -3.53 11.83
C SER A 214 16.27 -2.82 12.33
N ARG A 215 15.92 -3.06 13.61
CA ARG A 215 14.73 -2.45 14.25
C ARG A 215 15.01 -1.10 14.92
N HIS A 216 16.27 -0.79 15.18
CA HIS A 216 16.66 0.42 15.93
C HIS A 216 17.05 1.59 15.01
N HIS A 217 17.57 1.31 13.82
CA HIS A 217 17.99 2.35 12.86
C HIS A 217 16.89 2.76 11.89
N CYS A 218 15.70 2.16 12.01
CA CYS A 218 14.58 2.37 11.10
C CYS A 218 13.47 3.13 11.81
N HIS A 219 13.34 4.42 11.52
CA HIS A 219 12.35 5.30 12.16
C HIS A 219 10.99 5.33 11.45
N HIS A 220 10.62 4.28 10.70
CA HIS A 220 9.27 4.20 10.16
C HIS A 220 8.25 3.91 11.26
N HIS A 221 7.10 4.58 11.21
CA HIS A 221 6.00 4.40 12.16
C HIS A 221 5.41 2.97 12.19
N HIS A 222 5.66 2.18 11.14
CA HIS A 222 5.24 0.78 11.04
C HIS A 222 5.86 -0.14 12.11
N GLN A 223 7.08 0.15 12.58
CA GLN A 223 7.81 -0.76 13.46
C GLN A 223 7.56 -0.49 14.95
N ASN A 224 7.37 0.77 15.32
CA ASN A 224 7.19 1.16 16.72
C ASN A 224 6.37 2.45 16.83
N ARG A 225 5.38 2.46 17.74
CA ARG A 225 4.56 3.64 18.07
C ARG A 225 5.41 4.84 18.51
N ARG A 226 6.61 4.59 19.07
CA ARG A 226 7.52 5.65 19.53
C ARG A 226 8.24 6.41 18.42
N ASN A 227 8.34 5.86 17.21
CA ASN A 227 8.97 6.52 16.06
C ASN A 227 7.96 7.33 15.23
N PHE A 228 6.79 7.63 15.79
CA PHE A 228 5.70 8.33 15.12
C PHE A 228 5.95 9.84 15.08
N HIS A 229 6.70 10.31 14.08
CA HIS A 229 6.80 11.73 13.77
C HIS A 229 5.73 12.09 12.75
N TRP A 230 4.66 12.76 13.20
CA TRP A 230 3.52 13.11 12.37
C TRP A 230 3.66 14.48 11.74
N GLN A 231 3.60 14.52 10.41
CA GLN A 231 3.52 15.73 9.60
C GLN A 231 2.08 15.90 9.11
N TRP A 232 1.42 16.96 9.59
CA TRP A 232 0.06 17.33 9.16
C TRP A 232 0.05 17.99 7.78
N PHE A 233 1.02 18.87 7.51
CA PHE A 233 1.11 19.63 6.27
C PHE A 233 2.55 19.67 5.76
N PRO A 234 2.79 19.33 4.48
CA PRO A 234 4.10 19.49 3.87
C PRO A 234 4.40 20.98 3.65
N SER A 235 5.69 21.35 3.66
CA SER A 235 6.11 22.69 3.25
C SER A 235 5.78 22.93 1.77
N TRP A 236 5.41 24.15 1.40
CA TRP A 236 5.16 24.54 -0.01
C TRP A 236 6.33 24.23 -0.94
N HIS A 237 7.56 24.33 -0.42
CA HIS A 237 8.76 23.99 -1.16
C HIS A 237 8.86 22.48 -1.44
N ASP A 238 8.61 21.66 -0.42
CA ASP A 238 8.58 20.19 -0.55
C ASP A 238 7.48 19.75 -1.50
N LEU A 239 6.31 20.38 -1.41
CA LEU A 239 5.16 20.09 -2.27
C LEU A 239 5.52 20.31 -3.74
N ARG A 240 6.05 21.49 -4.06
CA ARG A 240 6.34 21.88 -5.45
C ARG A 240 7.52 21.14 -6.07
N ILE A 241 8.49 20.71 -5.29
CA ILE A 241 9.72 20.12 -5.86
C ILE A 241 9.69 18.59 -5.78
N HIS A 242 9.14 18.02 -4.71
CA HIS A 242 9.26 16.59 -4.43
C HIS A 242 7.92 15.87 -4.65
N TYR A 243 6.85 16.31 -3.99
CA TYR A 243 5.59 15.56 -3.98
C TYR A 243 4.89 15.52 -5.35
N ILE A 244 5.00 16.56 -6.16
CA ILE A 244 4.43 16.54 -7.53
C ILE A 244 5.11 15.53 -8.46
N HIS A 245 6.31 15.05 -8.11
CA HIS A 245 7.05 14.05 -8.90
C HIS A 245 6.95 12.65 -8.29
N GLU A 246 6.34 12.49 -7.11
CA GLU A 246 6.11 11.22 -6.44
C GLU A 246 4.77 10.61 -6.87
N LEU A 247 4.82 9.48 -7.58
CA LEU A 247 3.64 8.76 -8.06
C LEU A 247 2.66 8.40 -6.94
N GLY A 248 3.16 8.04 -5.76
CA GLY A 248 2.32 7.70 -4.62
C GLY A 248 1.47 8.87 -4.10
N PHE A 249 2.04 10.09 -4.12
CA PHE A 249 1.34 11.32 -3.72
C PHE A 249 0.35 11.77 -4.80
N LEU A 250 0.74 11.72 -6.08
CA LEU A 250 -0.17 12.00 -7.20
C LEU A 250 -1.35 11.05 -7.23
N ALA A 251 -1.12 9.75 -7.02
CA ALA A 251 -2.17 8.74 -6.94
C ALA A 251 -3.11 9.00 -5.76
N GLY A 252 -2.58 9.32 -4.57
CA GLY A 252 -3.39 9.68 -3.41
C GLY A 252 -4.21 10.95 -3.63
N SER A 253 -3.64 11.93 -4.35
CA SER A 253 -4.32 13.21 -4.66
C SER A 253 -5.46 13.03 -5.66
N ALA A 254 -5.23 12.23 -6.71
CA ALA A 254 -6.28 11.84 -7.65
C ALA A 254 -7.39 11.03 -6.96
N GLN A 255 -7.02 10.15 -6.01
CA GLN A 255 -7.97 9.38 -5.21
C GLN A 255 -8.82 10.31 -4.34
N LEU A 256 -8.20 11.24 -3.62
CA LEU A 256 -8.91 12.19 -2.75
C LEU A 256 -9.84 13.09 -3.56
N PHE A 257 -9.37 13.66 -4.67
CA PHE A 257 -10.23 14.43 -5.56
C PHE A 257 -11.42 13.58 -6.06
N GLY A 258 -11.15 12.36 -6.52
CA GLY A 258 -12.18 11.43 -6.96
C GLY A 258 -13.19 11.12 -5.84
N ALA A 259 -12.72 10.87 -4.62
CA ALA A 259 -13.54 10.55 -3.47
C ALA A 259 -14.40 11.73 -3.03
N THR A 260 -13.86 12.94 -3.01
CA THR A 260 -14.62 14.13 -2.63
C THR A 260 -15.74 14.42 -3.63
N VAL A 261 -15.47 14.29 -4.94
CA VAL A 261 -16.50 14.48 -5.97
C VAL A 261 -17.52 13.35 -5.94
N PHE A 262 -17.07 12.09 -5.84
CA PHE A 262 -17.96 10.94 -5.66
C PHE A 262 -18.78 11.03 -4.37
N GLY A 263 -18.24 11.64 -3.32
CA GLY A 263 -18.92 11.85 -2.05
C GLY A 263 -20.20 12.66 -2.21
N VAL A 264 -20.25 13.59 -3.17
CA VAL A 264 -21.48 14.33 -3.51
C VAL A 264 -22.60 13.38 -3.92
N SER A 265 -22.30 12.35 -4.74
CA SER A 265 -23.28 11.33 -5.10
C SER A 265 -23.65 10.44 -3.91
N GLY A 266 -22.71 10.15 -3.02
CA GLY A 266 -22.98 9.46 -1.76
C GLY A 266 -23.97 10.19 -0.85
N PHE A 267 -23.85 11.52 -0.72
CA PHE A 267 -24.81 12.33 0.03
C PHE A 267 -26.19 12.37 -0.65
N THR A 268 -26.21 12.54 -1.97
CA THR A 268 -27.47 12.64 -2.72
C THR A 268 -28.19 11.31 -2.88
N ALA A 269 -27.49 10.19 -2.68
CA ALA A 269 -28.05 8.83 -2.58
C ALA A 269 -28.98 8.64 -1.36
N LEU A 270 -28.84 9.47 -0.32
CA LEU A 270 -29.57 9.25 0.93
C LEU A 270 -31.08 9.36 0.74
N PRO A 271 -31.83 8.50 1.45
CA PRO A 271 -33.28 8.60 1.48
C PRO A 271 -33.68 9.95 2.10
N GLY A 272 -34.46 10.73 1.35
CA GLY A 272 -34.91 12.07 1.71
C GLY A 272 -34.30 13.15 0.82
N ILE A 273 -33.10 12.93 0.27
CA ILE A 273 -32.49 13.87 -0.68
C ILE A 273 -32.82 13.43 -2.11
N ASN A 274 -32.61 12.15 -2.43
CA ASN A 274 -32.83 11.62 -3.77
C ASN A 274 -34.26 11.85 -4.27
N ASN A 275 -35.26 11.69 -3.40
CA ASN A 275 -36.68 11.87 -3.73
C ASN A 275 -37.07 13.30 -4.11
N HIS A 276 -36.25 14.29 -3.75
CA HIS A 276 -36.49 15.69 -4.07
C HIS A 276 -35.68 16.17 -5.30
N LEU A 277 -34.90 15.29 -5.94
CA LEU A 277 -34.10 15.60 -7.13
C LEU A 277 -34.90 15.52 -8.44
N THR A 278 -36.11 16.05 -8.45
CA THR A 278 -36.94 16.23 -9.66
C THR A 278 -36.85 17.67 -10.13
N PRO A 279 -36.65 18.01 -11.42
CA PRO A 279 -36.63 17.14 -12.61
C PRO A 279 -35.28 16.44 -12.82
N GLN A 280 -35.24 15.48 -13.76
CA GLN A 280 -34.09 14.62 -14.09
C GLN A 280 -32.72 15.31 -14.18
N TRP A 281 -32.66 16.55 -14.68
CA TRP A 281 -31.40 17.28 -14.77
C TRP A 281 -30.75 17.52 -13.39
N ARG A 282 -31.57 17.68 -12.33
CA ARG A 282 -31.09 17.80 -10.94
C ARG A 282 -30.48 16.50 -10.46
N LEU A 283 -31.13 15.37 -10.75
CA LEU A 283 -30.61 14.04 -10.44
C LEU A 283 -29.32 13.73 -11.21
N ASN A 284 -29.28 14.04 -12.50
CA ASN A 284 -28.06 13.88 -13.30
C ASN A 284 -26.91 14.74 -12.77
N ALA A 285 -27.17 16.01 -12.42
CA ALA A 285 -26.15 16.94 -11.94
C ALA A 285 -25.65 16.60 -10.52
N ALA A 286 -26.54 16.15 -9.63
CA ALA A 286 -26.22 15.95 -8.22
C ALA A 286 -25.80 14.52 -7.86
N TYR A 287 -26.20 13.52 -8.66
CA TYR A 287 -25.92 12.10 -8.40
C TYR A 287 -25.03 11.47 -9.47
N TRP A 288 -25.45 11.46 -10.74
CA TRP A 288 -24.75 10.69 -11.78
C TRP A 288 -23.43 11.32 -12.26
N ILE A 289 -23.42 12.62 -12.57
CA ILE A 289 -22.22 13.33 -13.06
C ILE A 289 -21.08 13.26 -12.02
N PRO A 290 -21.31 13.54 -10.73
CA PRO A 290 -20.28 13.39 -9.71
C PRO A 290 -19.75 11.95 -9.61
N GLN A 291 -20.61 10.94 -9.81
CA GLN A 291 -20.19 9.54 -9.82
C GLN A 291 -19.21 9.24 -10.97
N VAL A 292 -19.49 9.75 -12.18
CA VAL A 292 -18.62 9.58 -13.35
C VAL A 292 -17.29 10.29 -13.18
N ILE A 293 -17.30 11.55 -12.70
CA ILE A 293 -16.08 12.32 -12.45
C ILE A 293 -15.24 11.68 -11.35
N GLY A 294 -15.89 11.28 -10.26
CA GLY A 294 -15.26 10.60 -9.14
C GLY A 294 -14.63 9.27 -9.53
N GLY A 295 -15.37 8.42 -10.26
CA GLY A 295 -14.86 7.17 -10.81
C GLY A 295 -13.68 7.38 -11.77
N SER A 296 -13.71 8.44 -12.59
CA SER A 296 -12.58 8.81 -13.44
C SER A 296 -11.33 9.17 -12.61
N GLY A 297 -11.50 9.86 -11.48
CA GLY A 297 -10.42 10.11 -10.51
C GLY A 297 -9.83 8.81 -9.94
N PHE A 298 -10.68 7.83 -9.62
CA PHE A 298 -10.26 6.50 -9.15
C PHE A 298 -9.50 5.71 -10.22
N ILE A 299 -9.89 5.83 -11.50
CA ILE A 299 -9.17 5.23 -12.64
C ILE A 299 -7.76 5.82 -12.73
N VAL A 300 -7.63 7.14 -12.65
CA VAL A 300 -6.33 7.83 -12.69
C VAL A 300 -5.47 7.40 -11.49
N SER A 301 -6.03 7.41 -10.28
CA SER A 301 -5.31 6.97 -9.07
C SER A 301 -4.80 5.54 -9.18
N SER A 302 -5.69 4.61 -9.57
CA SER A 302 -5.36 3.20 -9.69
C SER A 302 -4.28 2.95 -10.75
N SER A 303 -4.34 3.67 -11.88
CA SER A 303 -3.32 3.62 -12.92
C SER A 303 -1.95 4.11 -12.42
N LEU A 304 -1.93 5.22 -11.67
CA LEU A 304 -0.70 5.75 -11.08
C LEU A 304 -0.10 4.78 -10.04
N TYR A 305 -0.93 4.16 -9.20
CA TYR A 305 -0.46 3.12 -8.26
C TYR A 305 0.04 1.85 -8.99
N MET A 306 -0.55 1.47 -10.12
CA MET A 306 -0.01 0.38 -10.94
C MET A 306 1.37 0.75 -11.48
N LEU A 307 1.52 1.94 -12.06
CA LEU A 307 2.77 2.45 -12.60
C LEU A 307 3.87 2.54 -11.54
N GLU A 308 3.55 2.95 -10.32
CA GLU A 308 4.48 2.97 -9.18
C GLU A 308 5.08 1.59 -8.90
N THR A 309 4.31 0.52 -9.09
CA THR A 309 4.79 -0.85 -8.83
C THR A 309 5.55 -1.48 -9.99
N GLN A 310 5.36 -1.00 -11.22
CA GLN A 310 5.98 -1.55 -12.42
C GLN A 310 7.41 -1.02 -12.62
N GLN A 311 8.21 -1.72 -13.43
CA GLN A 311 9.56 -1.25 -13.80
C GLN A 311 9.50 -0.21 -14.91
N LYS A 312 8.70 -0.53 -15.94
CA LYS A 312 8.50 0.28 -17.13
C LYS A 312 7.00 0.42 -17.31
N TRP A 313 6.55 1.55 -17.83
CA TRP A 313 5.13 1.84 -18.05
C TRP A 313 4.41 0.75 -18.88
N TRP A 314 5.11 0.10 -19.81
CA TRP A 314 4.56 -0.94 -20.69
C TRP A 314 4.70 -2.37 -20.14
N LYS A 315 5.46 -2.59 -19.05
CA LYS A 315 5.77 -3.93 -18.55
C LYS A 315 5.01 -4.19 -17.23
N PRO A 316 3.86 -4.89 -17.28
CA PRO A 316 3.11 -5.19 -16.08
C PRO A 316 3.87 -6.08 -15.10
N ALA A 317 3.57 -5.92 -13.81
CA ALA A 317 4.25 -6.63 -12.71
C ALA A 317 3.27 -7.52 -11.92
N PRO A 318 2.63 -8.52 -12.55
CA PRO A 318 1.63 -9.37 -11.88
C PRO A 318 2.22 -10.20 -10.74
N HIS A 319 3.54 -10.39 -10.69
CA HIS A 319 4.19 -11.06 -9.57
C HIS A 319 4.21 -10.24 -8.26
N LEU A 320 3.76 -8.98 -8.29
CA LEU A 320 3.76 -8.10 -7.13
C LEU A 320 2.35 -7.91 -6.58
N LEU A 321 2.17 -8.17 -5.29
CA LEU A 321 0.90 -7.95 -4.60
C LEU A 321 0.42 -6.48 -4.71
N GLY A 322 1.34 -5.51 -4.65
CA GLY A 322 1.01 -4.10 -4.81
C GLY A 322 0.38 -3.75 -6.15
N TRP A 323 0.76 -4.49 -7.20
CA TRP A 323 0.20 -4.33 -8.55
C TRP A 323 -1.24 -4.84 -8.60
N HIS A 324 -1.50 -6.03 -8.02
CA HIS A 324 -2.85 -6.60 -7.96
C HIS A 324 -3.84 -5.71 -7.20
N ILE A 325 -3.40 -5.11 -6.09
CA ILE A 325 -4.26 -4.16 -5.33
C ILE A 325 -4.71 -3.01 -6.23
N ALA A 326 -3.77 -2.40 -6.96
CA ALA A 326 -4.09 -1.29 -7.85
C ALA A 326 -4.91 -1.73 -9.07
N PHE A 327 -4.66 -2.93 -9.60
CA PHE A 327 -5.43 -3.50 -10.71
C PHE A 327 -6.89 -3.78 -10.34
N TRP A 328 -7.16 -4.41 -9.19
CA TRP A 328 -8.55 -4.67 -8.77
C TRP A 328 -9.30 -3.38 -8.44
N ASN A 329 -8.61 -2.39 -7.85
CA ASN A 329 -9.17 -1.06 -7.66
C ASN A 329 -9.50 -0.38 -9.00
N LEU A 330 -8.66 -0.58 -10.04
CA LEU A 330 -8.94 -0.08 -11.39
C LEU A 330 -10.20 -0.71 -11.97
N VAL A 331 -10.40 -2.01 -11.79
CA VAL A 331 -11.61 -2.72 -12.25
C VAL A 331 -12.87 -2.16 -11.58
N GLY A 332 -12.85 -1.98 -10.25
CA GLY A 332 -13.97 -1.35 -9.52
C GLY A 332 -14.18 0.12 -9.94
N ALA A 333 -13.11 0.87 -10.18
CA ALA A 333 -13.21 2.25 -10.67
C ALA A 333 -13.92 2.35 -12.02
N PHE A 334 -13.65 1.42 -12.95
CA PHE A 334 -14.42 1.31 -14.19
C PHE A 334 -15.88 0.96 -13.94
N GLY A 335 -16.17 0.08 -12.97
CA GLY A 335 -17.52 -0.19 -12.49
C GLY A 335 -18.24 1.09 -12.10
N PHE A 336 -17.73 1.83 -11.13
CA PHE A 336 -18.33 3.09 -10.67
C PHE A 336 -18.54 4.12 -11.79
N THR A 337 -17.56 4.30 -12.68
CA THR A 337 -17.70 5.21 -13.82
C THR A 337 -18.80 4.74 -14.78
N LEU A 338 -18.87 3.43 -15.06
CA LEU A 338 -19.86 2.86 -15.97
C LEU A 338 -21.27 2.91 -15.35
N CYS A 339 -21.41 2.61 -14.06
CA CYS A 339 -22.63 2.78 -13.28
C CYS A 339 -23.17 4.20 -13.43
N GLY A 340 -22.31 5.20 -13.23
CA GLY A 340 -22.68 6.61 -13.39
C GLY A 340 -23.09 6.97 -14.82
N ALA A 341 -22.33 6.51 -15.81
CA ALA A 341 -22.56 6.80 -17.21
C ALA A 341 -23.87 6.19 -17.73
N LEU A 342 -24.13 4.93 -17.38
CA LEU A 342 -25.31 4.19 -17.79
C LEU A 342 -26.57 4.60 -17.01
N GLY A 343 -26.41 5.00 -15.74
CA GLY A 343 -27.50 5.51 -14.92
C GLY A 343 -28.18 6.75 -15.50
N MET A 344 -27.42 7.60 -16.22
CA MET A 344 -28.00 8.74 -16.95
C MET A 344 -28.92 8.33 -18.09
N ALA A 345 -28.75 7.12 -18.65
CA ALA A 345 -29.59 6.55 -19.70
C ALA A 345 -30.76 5.72 -19.13
N TYR A 346 -31.35 6.15 -18.02
CA TYR A 346 -32.40 5.45 -17.28
C TYR A 346 -33.63 5.05 -18.11
N ASN A 347 -33.89 5.70 -19.25
CA ASN A 347 -35.00 5.35 -20.15
C ASN A 347 -34.81 4.02 -20.89
N ASN A 348 -33.62 3.41 -20.82
CA ASN A 348 -33.32 2.12 -21.45
C ASN A 348 -33.16 1.05 -20.37
N SER A 349 -34.02 0.03 -20.40
CA SER A 349 -33.98 -1.09 -19.45
C SER A 349 -32.65 -1.86 -19.48
N GLY A 350 -32.00 -1.96 -20.64
CA GLY A 350 -30.68 -2.54 -20.78
C GLY A 350 -29.59 -1.70 -20.09
N ALA A 351 -29.71 -0.37 -20.13
CA ALA A 351 -28.77 0.52 -19.44
C ALA A 351 -28.92 0.44 -17.91
N GLN A 352 -30.15 0.34 -17.40
CA GLN A 352 -30.41 0.14 -15.97
C GLN A 352 -29.83 -1.19 -15.46
N TYR A 353 -30.03 -2.28 -16.22
CA TYR A 353 -29.48 -3.58 -15.87
C TYR A 353 -27.94 -3.56 -15.81
N GLN A 354 -27.30 -2.95 -16.81
CA GLN A 354 -25.84 -2.83 -16.87
C GLN A 354 -25.29 -1.86 -15.81
N ALA A 355 -26.04 -0.81 -15.44
CA ALA A 355 -25.67 0.08 -14.34
C ALA A 355 -25.68 -0.66 -13.00
N GLY A 356 -26.72 -1.45 -12.72
CA GLY A 356 -26.78 -2.29 -11.51
C GLY A 356 -25.63 -3.30 -11.44
N LEU A 357 -25.29 -3.93 -12.56
CA LEU A 357 -24.12 -4.81 -12.63
C LEU A 357 -22.80 -4.09 -12.35
N ALA A 358 -22.70 -2.79 -12.66
CA ALA A 358 -21.46 -2.03 -12.53
C ALA A 358 -21.30 -1.33 -11.16
N THR A 359 -22.20 -1.54 -10.20
CA THR A 359 -22.25 -0.77 -8.93
C THR A 359 -21.19 -1.20 -7.89
N PHE A 360 -20.20 -2.03 -8.25
CA PHE A 360 -19.26 -2.68 -7.31
C PHE A 360 -17.85 -2.06 -7.24
#